data_AF-A0A849FPS9-F1
#
_entry.id   AF-A0A849FPS9-F1
#
_cell.length_a   1.000
_cell.length_b   1.000
_cell.length_c   1.000
_cell.angle_alpha   90.00
_cell.angle_beta   90.00
_cell.angle_gamma   90.00
#
_symmetry.space_group_name_H-M   'P 1'
#
loop_
_entity.id
_entity.type
_entity.pdbx_description
1 polymer ?
#
loop_
_entity_poly.entity_id
_entity_poly.type
_entity_poly.pdbx_seq_one_letter_code
_entity_poly.pdbx_strand_id
1 'polypeptide(L)'
;SLFIATAPFTIPWLLSWWAGWENSFSKGYEQAFVGPLLGLCGVVLFCVIMVWLPMALAHQAVENRFLAIFDFARVRSAVRHSGWGYLFLAIVTVVAGLPYFASRGLVTFMGTAIEPLTADQLEALRLAILIATSAYIVIALIILRGWVARIYATAVARALEGPDASIWASSPLHAGRRGGNRSWALTHWLRVVVLALIWFGLVAQIFVAQFLNHDWHLWLNHPLVALPWIR
;
A
#
# COMPACT_ATOMS: atom_id res chain seq x y z
N SER A 1 -4.08 -10.38 9.73
CA SER A 1 -3.33 -9.19 10.16
C SER A 1 -3.48 -8.06 9.15
N LEU A 2 -3.27 -8.32 7.85
CA LEU A 2 -3.33 -7.33 6.77
C LEU A 2 -4.68 -6.59 6.69
N PHE A 3 -5.81 -7.27 6.95
CA PHE A 3 -7.11 -6.61 7.08
C PHE A 3 -7.12 -5.52 8.11
N ILE A 4 -6.73 -5.90 9.32
CA ILE A 4 -6.84 -5.07 10.51
C ILE A 4 -5.93 -3.85 10.32
N ALA A 5 -4.81 -4.04 9.62
CA ALA A 5 -3.89 -2.96 9.27
C ALA A 5 -4.41 -2.03 8.16
N THR A 6 -5.30 -2.46 7.28
CA THR A 6 -5.77 -1.68 6.11
C THR A 6 -7.19 -1.14 6.26
N ALA A 7 -8.03 -1.82 7.05
CA ALA A 7 -9.39 -1.41 7.40
C ALA A 7 -9.52 0.05 7.86
N PRO A 8 -8.57 0.62 8.64
CA PRO A 8 -8.67 2.02 9.07
C PRO A 8 -8.75 3.02 7.92
N PHE A 9 -8.17 2.75 6.75
CA PHE A 9 -8.32 3.61 5.57
C PHE A 9 -9.34 3.07 4.56
N THR A 10 -9.47 1.75 4.45
CA THR A 10 -10.40 1.12 3.49
C THR A 10 -11.86 1.37 3.85
N ILE A 11 -12.22 1.29 5.14
CA ILE A 11 -13.61 1.52 5.57
C ILE A 11 -14.04 2.98 5.31
N PRO A 12 -13.27 4.01 5.71
CA PRO A 12 -13.61 5.39 5.36
C PRO A 12 -13.74 5.63 3.86
N TRP A 13 -12.89 5.03 3.01
CA TRP A 13 -13.01 5.13 1.56
C TRP A 13 -14.28 4.47 1.02
N LEU A 14 -14.64 3.28 1.52
CA LEU A 14 -15.88 2.61 1.13
C LEU A 14 -17.11 3.45 1.51
N LEU A 15 -17.13 4.00 2.72
CA LEU A 15 -18.21 4.88 3.18
C LEU A 15 -18.24 6.20 2.42
N SER A 16 -17.08 6.76 2.08
CA SER A 16 -16.94 7.96 1.25
C SER A 16 -17.52 7.73 -0.14
N TRP A 17 -17.21 6.59 -0.76
CA TRP A 17 -17.75 6.18 -2.06
C TRP A 17 -19.27 6.02 -2.00
N TRP A 18 -19.78 5.30 -1.00
CA TRP A 18 -21.22 5.12 -0.79
C TRP A 18 -21.94 6.47 -0.59
N ALA A 19 -21.44 7.32 0.29
CA ALA A 19 -22.02 8.64 0.55
C ALA A 19 -21.95 9.55 -0.69
N GLY A 20 -20.92 9.42 -1.52
CA GLY A 20 -20.79 10.14 -2.79
C GLY A 20 -21.89 9.75 -3.79
N TRP A 21 -22.17 8.45 -3.93
CA TRP A 21 -23.27 7.96 -4.76
C TRP A 21 -24.63 8.38 -4.21
N GLU A 22 -24.87 8.19 -2.91
CA GLU A 22 -26.13 8.56 -2.27
C GLU A 22 -26.43 10.05 -2.44
N ASN A 23 -25.42 10.91 -2.23
CA ASN A 23 -25.58 12.35 -2.43
C ASN A 23 -25.87 12.72 -3.90
N SER A 24 -25.32 11.97 -4.86
CA SER A 24 -25.55 12.20 -6.29
C SER A 24 -26.97 11.83 -6.73
N PHE A 25 -27.58 10.81 -6.13
CA PHE A 25 -28.92 10.34 -6.50
C PHE A 25 -30.04 10.94 -5.65
N SER A 26 -29.82 11.09 -4.34
CA SER A 26 -30.84 11.54 -3.39
C SER A 26 -30.82 13.05 -3.12
N LYS A 27 -29.87 13.79 -3.75
CA LYS A 27 -29.71 15.26 -3.62
C LYS A 27 -29.71 15.74 -2.16
N GLY A 28 -29.15 14.94 -1.26
CA GLY A 28 -29.08 15.18 0.18
C GLY A 28 -28.02 16.23 0.54
N TYR A 29 -28.21 17.48 0.10
CA TYR A 29 -27.23 18.56 0.26
C TYR A 29 -26.81 18.82 1.71
N GLU A 30 -27.67 18.51 2.68
CA GLU A 30 -27.38 18.65 4.12
C GLU A 30 -26.20 17.78 4.58
N GLN A 31 -25.93 16.67 3.89
CA GLN A 31 -24.85 15.73 4.21
C GLN A 31 -23.77 15.67 3.12
N ALA A 32 -23.76 16.62 2.17
CA ALA A 32 -22.84 16.60 1.03
C ALA A 32 -21.35 16.61 1.42
N PHE A 33 -21.02 17.12 2.61
CA PHE A 33 -19.64 17.16 3.12
C PHE A 33 -19.17 15.83 3.73
N VAL A 34 -20.07 14.90 4.06
CA VAL A 34 -19.73 13.64 4.76
C VAL A 34 -18.84 12.76 3.89
N GLY A 35 -19.21 12.56 2.63
CA GLY A 35 -18.43 11.78 1.67
C GLY A 35 -16.99 12.30 1.51
N PRO A 36 -16.80 13.59 1.15
CA PRO A 36 -15.47 14.21 1.05
C PRO A 36 -14.64 14.12 2.33
N LEU A 37 -15.24 14.37 3.50
CA LEU A 37 -14.53 14.32 4.77
C LEU A 37 -14.03 12.90 5.09
N LEU A 38 -14.89 11.88 4.93
CA LEU A 38 -14.51 10.48 5.11
C LEU A 38 -13.41 10.06 4.11
N GLY A 39 -13.50 10.55 2.87
CA GLY A 39 -12.50 10.32 1.84
C GLY A 39 -11.13 10.87 2.26
N LEU A 40 -11.08 12.14 2.65
CA LEU A 40 -9.86 12.80 3.13
C LEU A 40 -9.28 12.12 4.38
N CYS A 41 -10.12 11.75 5.35
CA CYS A 41 -9.70 10.98 6.52
C CYS A 41 -9.05 9.65 6.11
N GLY A 42 -9.67 8.90 5.19
CA GLY A 42 -9.09 7.67 4.65
C GLY A 42 -7.75 7.91 3.95
N VAL A 43 -7.61 9.00 3.18
CA VAL A 43 -6.35 9.35 2.51
C VAL A 43 -5.22 9.61 3.52
N VAL A 44 -5.50 10.40 4.56
CA VAL A 44 -4.52 10.69 5.61
C VAL A 44 -4.10 9.40 6.33
N LEU A 45 -5.07 8.57 6.71
CA LEU A 45 -4.81 7.28 7.36
C LEU A 45 -3.99 6.35 6.48
N PHE A 46 -4.31 6.27 5.18
CA PHE A 46 -3.54 5.50 4.21
C PHE A 46 -2.08 5.95 4.17
N CYS A 47 -1.84 7.26 4.03
CA CYS A 47 -0.48 7.79 3.91
C CYS A 47 0.35 7.47 5.17
N VAL A 48 -0.24 7.61 6.35
CA VAL A 48 0.40 7.28 7.63
C VAL A 48 0.67 5.78 7.75
N ILE A 49 -0.32 4.94 7.44
CA ILE A 49 -0.20 3.48 7.54
C ILE A 49 0.84 2.96 6.55
N MET A 50 0.89 3.49 5.32
CA MET A 50 1.81 3.02 4.28
C MET A 50 3.28 3.38 4.53
N VAL A 51 3.56 4.42 5.33
CA VAL A 51 4.93 4.65 5.84
C VAL A 51 5.42 3.46 6.67
N TRP A 52 4.53 2.75 7.33
CA TRP A 52 4.84 1.71 8.31
C TRP A 52 4.61 0.29 7.79
N LEU A 53 3.55 0.08 7.01
CA LEU A 53 3.00 -1.23 6.64
C LEU A 53 4.00 -2.15 5.91
N PRO A 54 4.77 -1.71 4.89
CA PRO A 54 5.75 -2.57 4.23
C PRO A 54 6.77 -3.18 5.21
N MET A 55 7.28 -2.37 6.14
CA MET A 55 8.23 -2.82 7.17
C MET A 55 7.54 -3.72 8.19
N ALA A 56 6.29 -3.43 8.57
CA ALA A 56 5.52 -4.26 9.48
C ALA A 56 5.25 -5.66 8.92
N LEU A 57 5.01 -5.77 7.60
CA LEU A 57 4.80 -7.06 6.93
C LEU A 57 6.10 -7.86 6.83
N ALA A 58 7.23 -7.22 6.56
CA ALA A 58 8.53 -7.89 6.62
C ALA A 58 8.86 -8.35 8.04
N HIS A 59 8.58 -7.52 9.05
CA HIS A 59 8.74 -7.88 10.45
C HIS A 59 7.87 -9.08 10.84
N GLN A 60 6.58 -9.06 10.47
CA GLN A 60 5.64 -10.16 10.72
C GLN A 60 6.14 -11.47 10.10
N ALA A 61 6.68 -11.42 8.88
CA ALA A 61 7.21 -12.60 8.19
C ALA A 61 8.44 -13.18 8.89
N VAL A 62 9.32 -12.33 9.44
CA VAL A 62 10.54 -12.78 10.13
C VAL A 62 10.25 -13.31 11.54
N GLU A 63 9.38 -12.64 12.30
CA GLU A 63 9.02 -13.06 13.66
C GLU A 63 8.09 -14.28 13.66
N ASN A 64 7.50 -14.63 12.52
CA ASN A 64 6.54 -15.74 12.37
C ASN A 64 5.39 -15.71 13.40
N ARG A 65 4.98 -14.52 13.82
CA ARG A 65 3.91 -14.27 14.81
C ARG A 65 2.86 -13.39 14.19
N PHE A 66 1.59 -13.82 14.23
CA PHE A 66 0.48 -13.08 13.60
C PHE A 66 0.37 -11.62 14.07
N LEU A 67 0.56 -11.38 15.37
CA LEU A 67 0.47 -10.05 15.98
C LEU A 67 1.76 -9.23 15.91
N ALA A 68 2.87 -9.79 15.39
CA ALA A 68 4.12 -9.03 15.27
C ALA A 68 4.00 -7.84 14.33
N ILE A 69 2.99 -7.81 13.45
CA ILE A 69 2.68 -6.60 12.69
C ILE A 69 2.51 -5.39 13.62
N PHE A 70 1.94 -5.56 14.82
CA PHE A 70 1.67 -4.49 15.79
C PHE A 70 2.81 -4.22 16.78
N ASP A 71 4.01 -4.79 16.57
CA ASP A 71 5.20 -4.49 17.40
C ASP A 71 5.75 -3.10 17.03
N PHE A 72 4.98 -2.05 17.33
CA PHE A 72 5.19 -0.68 16.87
C PHE A 72 6.60 -0.15 17.18
N ALA A 73 7.16 -0.50 18.34
CA ALA A 73 8.50 -0.08 18.72
C ALA A 73 9.58 -0.63 17.77
N ARG A 74 9.52 -1.91 17.43
CA ARG A 74 10.47 -2.59 16.52
C ARG A 74 10.28 -2.12 15.08
N VAL A 75 9.04 -2.06 14.60
CA VAL A 75 8.78 -1.59 13.23
C VAL A 75 9.18 -0.12 13.07
N ARG A 76 8.88 0.75 14.05
CA ARG A 76 9.33 2.15 14.05
C ARG A 76 10.85 2.25 14.04
N SER A 77 11.53 1.40 14.80
CA SER A 77 13.00 1.31 14.77
C SER A 77 13.50 0.95 13.36
N ALA A 78 12.94 -0.10 12.74
CA ALA A 78 13.29 -0.49 11.37
C ALA A 78 13.06 0.65 10.36
N VAL A 79 11.92 1.35 10.44
CA VAL A 79 11.63 2.52 9.56
C VAL A 79 12.69 3.61 9.75
N ARG A 80 13.07 3.96 10.99
CA ARG A 80 14.10 4.97 11.28
C ARG A 80 15.44 4.64 10.63
N HIS A 81 15.83 3.36 10.66
CA HIS A 81 17.13 2.85 10.20
C HIS A 81 17.16 2.38 8.72
N SER A 82 16.03 2.41 8.03
CA SER A 82 15.89 1.99 6.62
C SER A 82 16.65 2.85 5.60
N GLY A 83 17.01 4.09 5.97
CA GLY A 83 17.73 5.02 5.10
C GLY A 83 16.91 5.51 3.89
N TRP A 84 17.59 5.88 2.80
CA TRP A 84 16.97 6.35 1.56
C TRP A 84 16.44 5.23 0.66
N GLY A 85 16.92 3.99 0.84
CA GLY A 85 16.45 2.86 0.05
C GLY A 85 14.94 2.63 0.19
N TYR A 86 14.37 2.98 1.36
CA TYR A 86 12.93 2.86 1.59
C TYR A 86 12.10 3.90 0.82
N LEU A 87 12.63 5.12 0.65
CA LEU A 87 12.00 6.14 -0.21
C LEU A 87 11.97 5.68 -1.66
N PHE A 88 13.10 5.17 -2.16
CA PHE A 88 13.17 4.69 -3.54
C PHE A 88 12.25 3.48 -3.76
N LEU A 89 12.15 2.57 -2.78
CA LEU A 89 11.17 1.49 -2.80
C LEU A 89 9.73 2.03 -2.91
N ALA A 90 9.37 3.05 -2.14
CA ALA A 90 8.03 3.65 -2.20
C ALA A 90 7.74 4.22 -3.59
N ILE A 91 8.70 4.93 -4.20
CA ILE A 91 8.58 5.46 -5.58
C ILE A 91 8.36 4.31 -6.56
N VAL A 92 9.21 3.28 -6.51
CA VAL A 92 9.08 2.13 -7.42
C VAL A 92 7.77 1.39 -7.20
N THR A 93 7.27 1.31 -5.97
CA THR A 93 5.96 0.69 -5.68
C THR A 93 4.82 1.49 -6.31
N VAL A 94 4.86 2.82 -6.20
CA VAL A 94 3.87 3.71 -6.83
C VAL A 94 3.93 3.59 -8.36
N VAL A 95 5.13 3.59 -8.94
CA VAL A 95 5.30 3.43 -10.40
C VAL A 95 4.85 2.05 -10.87
N ALA A 96 5.18 0.99 -10.13
CA ALA A 96 4.69 -0.36 -10.40
C ALA A 96 3.17 -0.51 -10.19
N GLY A 97 2.54 0.43 -9.48
CA GLY A 97 1.09 0.57 -9.41
C GLY A 97 0.44 0.90 -10.74
N LEU A 98 1.12 1.71 -11.57
CA LEU A 98 0.50 2.31 -12.75
C LEU A 98 -0.07 1.29 -13.73
N PRO A 99 0.62 0.21 -14.15
CA PRO A 99 0.06 -0.73 -15.11
C PRO A 99 -1.19 -1.43 -14.59
N TYR A 100 -1.23 -1.75 -13.30
CA TYR A 100 -2.39 -2.38 -12.66
C TYR A 100 -3.59 -1.44 -12.59
N PHE A 101 -3.39 -0.20 -12.13
CA PHE A 101 -4.49 0.75 -11.99
C PHE A 101 -4.95 1.29 -13.34
N ALA A 102 -4.04 1.44 -14.31
CA ALA A 102 -4.38 1.80 -15.68
C ALA A 102 -5.20 0.71 -16.38
N SER A 103 -4.89 -0.58 -16.15
CA SER A 103 -5.64 -1.67 -16.78
C SER A 103 -7.11 -1.71 -16.35
N ARG A 104 -7.43 -1.24 -15.12
CA ARG A 104 -8.82 -1.08 -14.66
C ARG A 104 -9.61 -0.01 -15.43
N GLY A 105 -8.95 1.02 -15.92
CA GLY A 105 -9.56 2.08 -16.73
C GLY A 105 -9.49 1.82 -18.23
N LEU A 106 -8.78 0.78 -18.66
CA LEU A 106 -8.43 0.54 -20.06
C LEU A 106 -9.68 0.44 -20.94
N VAL A 107 -10.68 -0.33 -20.52
CA VAL A 107 -11.92 -0.54 -21.28
C VAL A 107 -12.65 0.79 -21.54
N THR A 108 -12.70 1.67 -20.53
CA THR A 108 -13.32 3.00 -20.64
C THR A 108 -12.67 3.88 -21.73
N PHE A 109 -11.36 3.72 -21.94
CA PHE A 109 -10.62 4.48 -22.96
C PHE A 109 -10.52 3.78 -24.32
N MET A 110 -10.90 2.49 -24.41
CA MET A 110 -10.82 1.70 -25.65
C MET A 110 -12.04 1.84 -26.57
N GLY A 111 -13.05 2.66 -26.22
CA GLY A 111 -14.35 2.83 -26.90
C GLY A 111 -14.43 2.35 -28.35
N THR A 112 -13.94 3.15 -29.30
CA THR A 112 -14.03 2.85 -30.75
C THR A 112 -13.19 1.65 -31.20
N ALA A 113 -12.19 1.23 -30.41
CA ALA A 113 -11.36 0.06 -30.70
C ALA A 113 -12.03 -1.26 -30.30
N ILE A 114 -13.01 -1.23 -29.39
CA ILE A 114 -13.75 -2.43 -28.93
C ILE A 114 -15.13 -2.56 -29.58
N GLU A 115 -15.70 -1.47 -30.10
CA GLU A 115 -16.97 -1.48 -30.85
C GLU A 115 -17.08 -2.54 -31.96
N PRO A 116 -16.04 -2.79 -32.79
CA PRO A 116 -16.16 -3.78 -33.86
C PRO A 116 -15.96 -5.23 -33.39
N LEU A 117 -15.63 -5.46 -32.11
CA LEU A 117 -15.34 -6.81 -31.61
C LEU A 117 -16.63 -7.60 -31.37
N THR A 118 -16.61 -8.88 -31.72
CA THR A 118 -17.68 -9.81 -31.33
C THR A 118 -17.64 -10.10 -29.83
N ALA A 119 -18.71 -10.68 -29.28
CA ALA A 119 -18.77 -11.07 -27.87
C ALA A 119 -17.63 -12.03 -27.47
N ASP A 120 -17.31 -13.00 -28.33
CA ASP A 120 -16.22 -13.96 -28.08
C ASP A 120 -14.84 -13.27 -28.08
N GLN A 121 -14.65 -12.30 -28.98
CA GLN A 121 -13.41 -11.50 -29.04
C GLN A 121 -13.26 -10.61 -27.80
N LEU A 122 -14.37 -10.05 -27.31
CA LEU A 122 -14.37 -9.21 -26.11
C LEU A 122 -14.04 -10.03 -24.85
N GLU A 123 -14.60 -11.23 -24.71
CA GLU A 123 -14.28 -12.11 -23.58
C GLU A 123 -12.82 -12.62 -23.67
N ALA A 124 -12.33 -12.96 -24.86
CA ALA A 124 -10.92 -13.31 -25.06
C ALA A 124 -9.98 -12.15 -24.68
N LEU A 125 -10.32 -10.91 -25.06
CA LEU A 125 -9.57 -9.71 -24.69
C LEU A 125 -9.59 -9.50 -23.17
N ARG A 126 -10.75 -9.62 -22.53
CA ARG A 126 -10.90 -9.51 -21.07
C ARG A 126 -10.04 -10.54 -20.34
N LEU A 127 -10.07 -11.80 -20.78
CA LEU A 127 -9.24 -12.86 -20.21
C LEU A 127 -7.75 -12.58 -20.40
N ALA A 128 -7.33 -12.12 -21.57
CA ALA A 128 -5.94 -11.74 -21.84
C ALA A 128 -5.48 -10.60 -20.92
N ILE A 129 -6.29 -9.55 -20.73
CA ILE A 129 -6.01 -8.45 -19.80
C ILE A 129 -5.87 -8.98 -18.37
N LEU A 130 -6.79 -9.85 -17.93
CA LEU A 130 -6.77 -10.44 -16.59
C LEU A 130 -5.48 -11.26 -16.35
N ILE A 131 -5.13 -12.14 -17.29
CA ILE A 131 -3.93 -12.99 -17.18
C ILE A 131 -2.66 -12.13 -17.17
N ALA A 132 -2.53 -11.20 -18.13
CA ALA A 132 -1.37 -10.32 -18.22
C ALA A 132 -1.19 -9.47 -16.96
N THR A 133 -2.29 -8.88 -16.47
CA THR A 133 -2.30 -8.07 -15.25
C THR A 133 -1.96 -8.92 -14.01
N SER A 134 -2.49 -10.14 -13.91
CA SER A 134 -2.21 -11.06 -12.79
C SER A 134 -0.74 -11.50 -12.79
N ALA A 135 -0.21 -11.89 -13.94
CA ALA A 135 1.20 -12.26 -14.09
C ALA A 135 2.12 -11.08 -13.72
N TYR A 136 1.79 -9.88 -14.18
CA TYR A 136 2.49 -8.65 -13.82
C TYR A 136 2.51 -8.43 -12.31
N ILE A 137 1.36 -8.50 -11.63
CA ILE A 137 1.25 -8.31 -10.18
C ILE A 137 2.13 -9.31 -9.43
N VAL A 138 2.09 -10.59 -9.82
CA VAL A 138 2.89 -11.64 -9.16
C VAL A 138 4.37 -11.31 -9.26
N ILE A 139 4.86 -10.97 -10.46
CA ILE A 139 6.25 -10.61 -10.69
C ILE A 139 6.62 -9.35 -9.90
N ALA A 140 5.79 -8.31 -9.96
CA ALA A 140 6.00 -7.06 -9.23
C ALA A 140 6.07 -7.30 -7.72
N LEU A 141 5.17 -8.12 -7.16
CA LEU A 141 5.16 -8.45 -5.74
C LEU A 141 6.41 -9.23 -5.33
N ILE A 142 6.86 -10.22 -6.10
CA ILE A 142 8.10 -10.96 -5.80
C ILE A 142 9.29 -9.99 -5.70
N ILE A 143 9.42 -9.10 -6.68
CA ILE A 143 10.52 -8.11 -6.72
C ILE A 143 10.42 -7.14 -5.55
N LEU A 144 9.25 -6.52 -5.35
CA LEU A 144 9.04 -5.51 -4.31
C LEU A 144 9.19 -6.10 -2.91
N ARG A 145 8.63 -7.29 -2.65
CA ARG A 145 8.73 -7.97 -1.34
C ARG A 145 10.15 -8.43 -1.05
N GLY A 146 10.85 -8.96 -2.06
CA GLY A 146 12.27 -9.28 -1.93
C GLY A 146 13.12 -8.05 -1.58
N TRP A 147 12.81 -6.91 -2.19
CA TRP A 147 13.50 -5.66 -1.89
C TRP A 147 13.16 -5.10 -0.50
N VAL A 148 11.89 -5.11 -0.08
CA VAL A 148 11.47 -4.76 1.28
C VAL A 148 12.26 -5.59 2.30
N ALA A 149 12.35 -6.91 2.09
CA ALA A 149 13.08 -7.81 2.99
C ALA A 149 14.56 -7.43 3.13
N ARG A 150 15.23 -7.05 2.04
CA ARG A 150 16.62 -6.56 2.07
C ARG A 150 16.77 -5.25 2.83
N ILE A 151 15.87 -4.29 2.59
CA ILE A 151 15.87 -3.00 3.32
C ILE A 151 15.62 -3.26 4.81
N TYR A 152 14.66 -4.13 5.14
CA TYR A 152 14.36 -4.51 6.50
C TYR A 152 15.56 -5.16 7.19
N ALA A 153 16.21 -6.15 6.58
CA ALA A 153 17.39 -6.80 7.14
C ALA A 153 18.54 -5.82 7.43
N THR A 154 18.82 -4.92 6.48
CA THR A 154 19.84 -3.87 6.67
C THR A 154 19.44 -2.85 7.74
N ALA A 155 18.16 -2.50 7.83
CA ALA A 155 17.63 -1.60 8.85
C ALA A 155 17.74 -2.20 10.26
N VAL A 156 17.42 -3.48 10.42
CA VAL A 156 17.56 -4.18 11.70
C VAL A 156 19.02 -4.30 12.10
N ALA A 157 19.91 -4.64 11.18
CA ALA A 157 21.36 -4.67 11.46
C ALA A 157 21.86 -3.32 12.01
N ARG A 158 21.45 -2.21 11.38
CA ARG A 158 21.76 -0.85 11.86
C ARG A 158 21.09 -0.52 13.19
N ALA A 159 19.87 -1.02 13.43
CA ALA A 159 19.14 -0.79 14.68
C ALA A 159 19.77 -1.52 15.87
N LEU A 160 20.26 -2.74 15.65
CA LEU A 160 21.03 -3.54 16.61
C LEU A 160 22.38 -2.90 16.92
N GLU A 161 22.96 -2.21 15.94
CA GLU A 161 24.14 -1.40 16.16
C GLU A 161 23.81 -0.09 16.90
N GLY A 162 22.58 0.41 16.81
CA GLY A 162 22.22 1.75 17.28
C GLY A 162 21.67 1.83 18.72
N PRO A 163 21.10 2.99 19.08
CA PRO A 163 20.45 3.22 20.38
C PRO A 163 19.18 2.39 20.58
N ASP A 164 18.64 1.80 19.52
CA ASP A 164 17.42 1.00 19.57
C ASP A 164 17.72 -0.49 19.88
N ALA A 165 18.98 -0.88 20.08
CA ALA A 165 19.40 -2.29 20.23
C ALA A 165 18.63 -3.05 21.32
N SER A 166 18.30 -2.39 22.43
CA SER A 166 17.53 -2.98 23.54
C SER A 166 16.11 -3.39 23.14
N ILE A 167 15.49 -2.69 22.18
CA ILE A 167 14.15 -3.00 21.66
C ILE A 167 14.14 -4.35 20.93
N TRP A 168 15.30 -4.74 20.40
CA TRP A 168 15.49 -5.96 19.62
C TRP A 168 16.01 -7.13 20.44
N ALA A 169 16.27 -6.97 21.75
CA ALA A 169 16.89 -8.00 22.59
C ALA A 169 16.16 -9.36 22.57
N SER A 170 14.83 -9.33 22.46
CA SER A 170 13.97 -10.51 22.41
C SER A 170 13.60 -10.96 20.98
N SER A 171 14.20 -10.36 19.94
CA SER A 171 14.00 -10.77 18.56
C SER A 171 14.99 -11.88 18.20
N PRO A 172 14.60 -12.88 17.37
CA PRO A 172 15.53 -13.89 16.87
C PRO A 172 16.72 -13.30 16.09
N LEU A 173 16.63 -12.05 15.65
CA LEU A 173 17.68 -11.34 14.93
C LEU A 173 18.79 -10.76 15.82
N HIS A 174 18.64 -10.80 17.15
CA HIS A 174 19.60 -10.18 18.09
C HIS A 174 20.95 -10.91 18.20
N ALA A 175 21.02 -12.18 17.77
CA ALA A 175 22.22 -12.99 17.90
C ALA A 175 23.37 -12.46 17.02
N GLY A 176 24.28 -11.68 17.60
CA GLY A 176 25.66 -11.58 17.11
C GLY A 176 26.21 -10.21 16.67
N ARG A 177 25.57 -9.07 16.97
CA ARG A 177 26.17 -7.75 16.66
C ARG A 177 26.08 -6.75 17.82
N ARG A 178 27.19 -6.07 18.11
CA ARG A 178 27.35 -5.05 19.17
C ARG A 178 27.31 -3.62 18.60
N GLY A 179 26.82 -2.70 19.42
CA GLY A 179 26.42 -1.34 19.07
C GLY A 179 27.52 -0.35 18.65
N GLY A 180 27.26 0.43 17.59
CA GLY A 180 27.93 1.68 17.21
C GLY A 180 26.97 2.88 17.11
N ASN A 181 27.44 4.05 17.54
CA ASN A 181 26.59 5.22 17.79
C ASN A 181 26.48 6.14 16.56
N ARG A 182 25.39 6.06 15.77
CA ARG A 182 25.05 7.09 14.76
C ARG A 182 23.58 7.49 14.84
N SER A 183 23.34 8.73 15.28
CA SER A 183 21.99 9.32 15.31
C SER A 183 21.65 9.95 13.96
N TRP A 184 20.51 9.55 13.37
CA TRP A 184 19.94 10.12 12.13
C TRP A 184 18.62 10.89 12.41
N ALA A 185 18.43 11.41 13.63
CA ALA A 185 17.13 11.85 14.12
C ALA A 185 16.48 12.97 13.27
N LEU A 186 17.25 13.97 12.82
CA LEU A 186 16.69 15.10 12.06
C LEU A 186 16.24 14.69 10.65
N THR A 187 16.99 13.80 10.00
CA THR A 187 16.62 13.26 8.68
C THR A 187 15.38 12.37 8.70
N HIS A 188 14.91 11.92 9.87
CA HIS A 188 13.84 10.95 9.95
C HIS A 188 12.47 11.55 9.61
N TRP A 189 12.11 12.68 10.22
CA TRP A 189 10.80 13.31 10.01
C TRP A 189 10.62 13.79 8.57
N LEU A 190 11.65 14.39 7.98
CA LEU A 190 11.63 14.76 6.56
C LEU A 190 11.38 13.53 5.68
N ARG A 191 12.08 12.41 5.93
CA ARG A 191 11.87 11.17 5.17
C ARG A 191 10.45 10.61 5.35
N VAL A 192 9.88 10.68 6.56
CA VAL A 192 8.51 10.24 6.82
C VAL A 192 7.50 11.07 6.04
N VAL A 193 7.66 12.40 6.02
CA VAL A 193 6.79 13.31 5.26
C VAL A 193 6.91 13.03 3.76
N VAL A 194 8.12 12.89 3.24
CA VAL A 194 8.34 12.57 1.82
C VAL A 194 7.77 11.20 1.46
N LEU A 195 7.91 10.19 2.33
CA LEU A 195 7.27 8.88 2.13
C LEU A 195 5.74 9.01 2.05
N ALA A 196 5.12 9.77 2.95
CA ALA A 196 3.68 10.00 2.94
C ALA A 196 3.23 10.67 1.63
N LEU A 197 3.97 11.66 1.14
CA LEU A 197 3.70 12.32 -0.15
C LEU A 197 3.86 11.37 -1.34
N ILE A 198 4.85 10.48 -1.32
CA ILE A 198 5.00 9.46 -2.37
C ILE A 198 3.80 8.49 -2.34
N TRP A 199 3.42 8.01 -1.15
CA TRP A 199 2.27 7.11 -1.00
C TRP A 199 0.94 7.74 -1.41
N PHE A 200 0.79 9.05 -1.28
CA PHE A 200 -0.35 9.78 -1.85
C PHE A 200 -0.47 9.56 -3.37
N GLY A 201 0.64 9.36 -4.10
CA GLY A 201 0.60 8.98 -5.51
C GLY A 201 -0.14 7.67 -5.77
N LEU A 202 -0.05 6.70 -4.85
CA LEU A 202 -0.81 5.45 -4.94
C LEU A 202 -2.30 5.66 -4.64
N VAL A 203 -2.64 6.56 -3.71
CA VAL A 203 -4.02 6.98 -3.45
C VAL A 203 -4.64 7.54 -4.73
N ALA A 204 -3.94 8.46 -5.40
CA ALA A 204 -4.44 9.04 -6.65
C ALA A 204 -4.73 7.95 -7.70
N GLN A 205 -3.83 6.98 -7.87
CA GLN A 205 -4.05 5.85 -8.77
C GLN A 205 -5.27 5.00 -8.39
N ILE A 206 -5.45 4.70 -7.10
CA ILE A 206 -6.60 3.95 -6.58
C ILE A 206 -7.90 4.70 -6.90
N PHE A 207 -7.98 5.98 -6.56
CA PHE A 207 -9.18 6.79 -6.76
C PHE A 207 -9.53 6.93 -8.24
N VAL A 208 -8.54 7.22 -9.10
CA VAL A 208 -8.76 7.31 -10.55
C VAL A 208 -9.24 5.97 -11.11
N ALA A 209 -8.60 4.86 -10.75
CA ALA A 209 -9.02 3.54 -11.21
C ALA A 209 -10.42 3.16 -10.74
N GLN A 210 -10.78 3.50 -9.49
CA GLN A 210 -12.13 3.24 -8.97
C GLN A 210 -13.20 4.09 -9.63
N PHE A 211 -12.88 5.35 -9.91
CA PHE A 211 -13.78 6.23 -10.66
C PHE A 211 -14.06 5.69 -12.06
N LEU A 212 -13.07 5.08 -12.71
CA LEU A 212 -13.23 4.53 -14.06
C LEU A 212 -13.95 3.18 -14.11
N ASN A 213 -13.79 2.34 -13.08
CA ASN A 213 -14.33 0.96 -13.05
C ASN A 213 -15.67 0.83 -12.30
N HIS A 214 -16.07 1.82 -11.50
CA HIS A 214 -17.35 1.88 -10.76
C HIS A 214 -17.64 0.75 -9.74
N ASP A 215 -16.83 -0.30 -9.72
CA ASP A 215 -17.01 -1.48 -8.87
C ASP A 215 -16.63 -1.22 -7.41
N TRP A 216 -17.63 -1.20 -6.51
CA TRP A 216 -17.44 -0.91 -5.09
C TRP A 216 -16.56 -1.95 -4.37
N HIS A 217 -16.64 -3.22 -4.74
CA HIS A 217 -15.91 -4.31 -4.07
C HIS A 217 -14.39 -4.19 -4.26
N LEU A 218 -13.94 -3.45 -5.27
CA LEU A 218 -12.52 -3.22 -5.56
C LEU A 218 -11.83 -2.27 -4.58
N TRP A 219 -12.57 -1.54 -3.74
CA TRP A 219 -12.02 -0.82 -2.58
C TRP A 219 -11.41 -1.76 -1.53
N LEU A 220 -11.86 -3.02 -1.54
CA LEU A 220 -11.37 -4.06 -0.62
C LEU A 220 -10.14 -4.79 -1.17
N ASN A 221 -9.76 -4.56 -2.43
CA ASN A 221 -8.69 -5.32 -3.08
C ASN A 221 -7.75 -4.41 -3.87
N HIS A 222 -6.61 -4.11 -3.24
CA HIS A 222 -5.49 -3.41 -3.86
C HIS A 222 -4.26 -4.31 -3.79
N PRO A 223 -4.04 -5.24 -4.73
CA PRO A 223 -3.06 -6.32 -4.63
C PRO A 223 -1.62 -5.88 -4.32
N LEU A 224 -1.26 -4.64 -4.69
CA LEU A 224 0.05 -4.04 -4.42
C LEU A 224 0.18 -3.43 -3.01
N VAL A 225 -0.94 -3.20 -2.31
CA VAL A 225 -1.03 -2.75 -0.93
C VAL A 225 -1.37 -3.91 0.00
N ALA A 226 -2.41 -4.66 -0.34
CA ALA A 226 -2.91 -5.83 0.35
C ALA A 226 -3.09 -6.97 -0.66
N LEU A 227 -2.52 -8.16 -0.39
CA LEU A 227 -2.84 -9.35 -1.18
C LEU A 227 -4.37 -9.58 -1.20
N PRO A 228 -4.93 -10.11 -2.31
CA PRO A 228 -6.37 -10.27 -2.48
C PRO A 228 -7.04 -10.94 -1.28
N TRP A 229 -8.16 -10.34 -0.93
CA TRP A 229 -9.05 -10.66 0.18
C TRP A 229 -9.93 -11.89 -0.05
N ILE A 230 -9.97 -12.39 -1.28
CA ILE A 230 -10.93 -13.39 -1.71
C ILE A 230 -10.16 -14.67 -2.04
N ARG A 231 -10.32 -15.66 -1.16
CA ARG A 231 -10.28 -17.06 -1.56
C ARG A 231 -11.60 -17.41 -2.24
#